data_AF-A0A7C5JH37-F1
#
_entry.id   AF-A0A7C5JH37-F1
#
_cell.length_a   1.000
_cell.length_b   1.000
_cell.length_c   1.000
_cell.angle_alpha   90.00
_cell.angle_beta   90.00
_cell.angle_gamma   90.00
#
_symmetry.space_group_name_H-M   'P 1'
#
loop_
_entity.id
_entity.type
_entity.pdbx_description
1 polymer ?
#
loop_
_entity_poly.entity_id
_entity_poly.type
_entity_poly.pdbx_seq_one_letter_code
_entity_poly.pdbx_strand_id
1 'polypeptide(L)' 'MNYFEFYNIPISFDVDAKALKKIFYANSKKYHPDFYTLENEEKQQEILQLSTL' A
#
# COMPACT_ATOMS: atom_id res chain seq x y z
N MET A 1 4.26 -7.95 8.34
CA MET A 1 4.15 -6.50 8.55
C MET A 1 2.76 -6.20 9.04
N ASN A 2 2.61 -5.38 10.09
CA ASN A 2 1.27 -4.98 10.53
C ASN A 2 0.76 -3.79 9.67
N TYR A 3 -0.54 -3.48 9.71
CA TYR A 3 -1.09 -2.37 8.92
C TYR A 3 -0.51 -1.01 9.33
N PHE A 4 -0.21 -0.80 10.60
CA PHE A 4 0.36 0.46 11.08
C PHE A 4 1.75 0.73 10.48
N GLU A 5 2.59 -0.30 10.38
CA GLU A 5 3.90 -0.25 9.72
C GLU A 5 3.76 -0.04 8.21
N PHE A 6 2.78 -0.68 7.56
CA PHE A 6 2.53 -0.50 6.13
C PHE A 6 2.11 0.92 5.77
N TYR A 7 1.24 1.50 6.60
CA TYR A 7 0.81 2.89 6.45
C TYR A 7 1.76 3.89 7.12
N ASN A 8 2.86 3.42 7.72
CA ASN A 8 3.83 4.23 8.46
C ASN A 8 3.17 5.19 9.47
N ILE A 9 2.18 4.67 10.21
CA ILE A 9 1.43 5.38 11.24
C ILE A 9 1.75 4.79 12.61
N PRO A 10 1.66 5.60 13.70
CA PRO A 10 1.85 5.08 15.04
C PRO A 10 0.73 4.09 15.39
N ILE A 11 1.08 3.03 16.13
CA ILE A 11 0.10 2.11 16.71
C ILE A 11 -0.70 2.88 17.75
N SER A 12 -1.96 3.15 17.43
CA SER A 12 -2.88 3.92 18.25
C SER A 12 -4.30 3.44 17.98
N PHE A 13 -5.17 3.58 18.97
CA PHE A 13 -6.60 3.33 18.80
C PHE A 13 -7.28 4.47 18.02
N ASP A 14 -6.83 5.71 18.25
CA ASP A 14 -7.27 6.88 17.51
C ASP A 14 -6.28 7.18 16.39
N VAL A 15 -6.74 7.05 15.14
CA VAL A 15 -5.93 7.17 13.92
C VAL A 15 -6.50 8.31 13.09
N ASP A 16 -5.64 9.20 12.60
CA ASP A 16 -6.07 10.28 11.72
C ASP A 16 -6.51 9.71 10.35
N ALA A 17 -7.82 9.55 10.18
CA ALA A 17 -8.42 9.03 8.96
C ALA A 17 -8.09 9.87 7.71
N LYS A 18 -7.85 11.18 7.85
CA LYS A 18 -7.49 12.05 6.74
C LYS A 18 -6.05 11.81 6.30
N ALA A 19 -5.14 11.66 7.27
CA ALA A 19 -3.76 11.28 6.99
C ALA A 19 -3.69 9.87 6.38
N LEU A 20 -4.40 8.89 6.96
CA LEU A 20 -4.47 7.52 6.45
C LEU A 20 -4.98 7.48 5.01
N LYS A 21 -6.06 8.19 4.70
CA LYS A 21 -6.62 8.25 3.34
C LYS A 21 -5.62 8.81 2.32
N LYS A 22 -4.81 9.81 2.71
CA LYS A 22 -3.76 10.34 1.83
C LYS A 22 -2.67 9.30 1.55
N ILE A 23 -2.25 8.56 2.57
CA ILE A 23 -1.25 7.50 2.44
C ILE A 23 -1.81 6.34 1.61
N PHE A 24 -3.07 5.96 1.81
CA PHE A 24 -3.76 4.96 1.01
C PHE A 24 -3.76 5.30 -0.48
N TYR A 25 -4.15 6.52 -0.86
CA TYR A 25 -4.11 6.90 -2.28
C TYR A 25 -2.68 6.92 -2.84
N ALA A 26 -1.70 7.34 -2.04
CA ALA A 26 -0.30 7.31 -2.46
C ALA A 26 0.18 5.86 -2.69
N ASN A 27 -0.15 4.93 -1.79
CA ASN A 27 0.19 3.52 -1.89
C ASN A 27 -0.56 2.83 -3.05
N SER A 28 -1.86 3.10 -3.22
CA SER A 28 -2.66 2.57 -4.33
C SER A 28 -2.09 3.00 -5.68
N LYS A 29 -1.64 4.26 -5.81
CA LYS A 29 -0.95 4.71 -7.03
C LYS A 29 0.44 4.08 -7.15
N LYS A 30 1.19 3.94 -6.06
CA LYS A 30 2.54 3.38 -6.08
C LYS A 30 2.54 1.90 -6.44
N TYR A 31 1.56 1.13 -5.98
CA TYR A 31 1.47 -0.32 -6.16
C TYR A 31 0.35 -0.70 -7.15
N HIS A 32 -0.07 0.22 -8.02
CA HIS A 32 -1.10 -0.13 -9.00
C HIS A 32 -0.52 -1.15 -10.00
N PRO A 33 -1.14 -2.33 -10.18
CA PRO A 33 -0.60 -3.40 -11.01
C PRO A 33 -0.34 -2.96 -12.46
N ASP A 34 -1.16 -2.04 -13.00
CA ASP A 34 -0.97 -1.47 -14.33
C ASP A 34 0.43 -0.85 -14.56
N PHE A 35 1.08 -0.33 -13.52
CA PHE A 35 2.44 0.24 -13.64
C PHE A 35 3.55 -0.82 -13.72
N TYR A 36 3.23 -2.09 -13.43
CA TYR A 36 4.21 -3.18 -13.31
C TYR A 36 3.96 -4.32 -14.31
N THR A 37 3.14 -4.08 -15.34
CA THR A 37 2.77 -5.07 -16.37
C THR A 37 3.94 -5.62 -17.20
N LEU A 38 5.06 -4.90 -17.24
CA LEU A 38 6.28 -5.31 -17.95
C LEU A 38 7.35 -5.91 -17.04
N GLU A 39 7.12 -5.94 -15.73
CA GLU A 39 8.04 -6.55 -14.77
C GLU A 39 7.92 -8.08 -14.78
N ASN A 40 8.87 -8.75 -14.14
CA ASN A 40 8.82 -10.20 -13.98
C ASN A 40 7.61 -10.66 -13.14
N GLU A 41 7.23 -11.93 -13.28
CA GLU A 41 6.06 -12.51 -12.61
C GLU A 41 6.13 -12.38 -11.09
N GLU A 42 7.31 -12.58 -10.49
CA GLU A 42 7.51 -12.43 -9.04
C GLU A 42 7.15 -11.02 -8.57
N LYS A 43 7.60 -9.99 -9.29
CA LYS A 43 7.31 -8.60 -8.96
C LYS A 43 5.84 -8.26 -9.18
N GLN A 44 5.23 -8.79 -10.24
CA GLN A 44 3.80 -8.60 -10.47
C GLN A 44 2.94 -9.20 -9.33
N GLN A 45 3.29 -10.39 -8.84
CA GLN A 45 2.62 -11.02 -7.70
C GLN A 45 2.82 -10.22 -6.41
N GLU A 46 4.05 -9.74 -6.15
CA GLU A 46 4.34 -8.88 -5.00
C GLU A 46 3.49 -7.59 -5.04
N ILE A 47 3.45 -6.92 -6.19
CA ILE A 47 2.67 -5.70 -6.38
C ILE A 47 1.17 -5.96 -6.25
N LEU A 48 0.66 -7.07 -6.81
CA LEU A 48 -0.74 -7.45 -6.67
C LEU A 48 -1.10 -7.60 -5.19
N GLN A 49 -0.28 -8.31 -4.41
CA GLN A 49 -0.51 -8.46 -2.98
C GLN A 49 -0.48 -7.10 -2.26
N LEU A 50 0.50 -6.24 -2.56
CA LEU A 50 0.60 -4.90 -1.98
C LEU A 50 -0.56 -3.98 -2.37
N SER A 51 -1.15 -4.16 -3.55
CA SER A 51 -2.30 -3.36 -4.04
C SER A 51 -3.61 -3.66 -3.29
N THR A 52 -3.67 -4.81 -2.60
CA THR A 52 -4.85 -5.25 -1.84
C THR A 52 -4.79 -4.93 -0.35
N LEU A 53 -3.69 -4.33 0.11
CA LEU A 53 -3.43 -3.94 1.51
C LEU A 53 -3.73 -2.45 1.75
#